data_AF-A0A2D4FN35-F1
#
_entry.id   AF-A0A2D4FN35-F1
#
_cell.length_a   1.000
_cell.length_b   1.000
_cell.length_c   1.000
_cell.angle_alpha   90.00
_cell.angle_beta   90.00
_cell.angle_gamma   90.00
#
_symmetry.space_group_name_H-M   'P 1'
#
loop_
_entity.id
_entity.type
_entity.pdbx_description
1 polymer ?
#
loop_
_entity_poly.entity_id
_entity_poly.type
_entity_poly.pdbx_seq_one_letter_code
_entity_poly.pdbx_strand_id
1 'polypeptide(L)'
;MERFIAQQKVGAGGEGSIEIPVLLLLISGDSAIFKRVSEAVHASIPCLLLAGSGGAADCLAELLEETQPGESLKTLAMKKMQGKFPDNDLEELAEQVESIGNLRELVTVYSDQEGLEEFETVLLKALVKACKRSSKATCYLDELRLAVAWNRVDIASTELFRGDILWEPSLLENPMRDAL
;
A
#
# COMPACT_ATOMS: atom_id res chain seq x y z
N MET A 1 -10.57 9.98 9.77
CA MET A 1 -11.84 9.39 9.29
C MET A 1 -11.58 8.02 8.66
N GLU A 2 -10.57 7.94 7.82
CA GLU A 2 -9.99 6.79 7.14
C GLU A 2 -9.80 5.58 8.07
N ARG A 3 -9.13 5.77 9.21
CA ARG A 3 -8.94 4.71 10.22
C ARG A 3 -10.25 4.16 10.79
N PHE A 4 -11.28 5.00 10.94
CA PHE A 4 -12.57 4.57 11.46
C PHE A 4 -13.31 3.70 10.45
N ILE A 5 -13.21 4.03 9.16
CA ILE A 5 -13.80 3.25 8.06
C ILE A 5 -13.08 1.90 7.92
N ALA A 6 -11.75 1.88 8.02
CA ALA A 6 -10.96 0.65 7.92
C ALA A 6 -11.35 -0.41 8.96
N GLN A 7 -11.90 0.00 10.10
CA GLN A 7 -12.35 -0.90 11.16
C GLN A 7 -13.80 -1.37 11.02
N GLN A 8 -14.52 -0.90 9.99
CA GLN A 8 -15.89 -1.33 9.72
C GLN A 8 -15.89 -2.62 8.91
N LYS A 9 -16.96 -3.41 9.03
CA LYS A 9 -17.16 -4.64 8.27
C LYS A 9 -18.05 -4.39 7.05
N VAL A 10 -17.76 -5.08 5.96
CA VAL A 10 -18.57 -5.07 4.73
C VAL A 10 -19.94 -5.73 5.00
N GLY A 11 -21.01 -5.33 4.31
CA GLY A 11 -22.35 -5.95 4.40
C GLY A 11 -23.40 -5.15 5.18
N ALA A 12 -24.68 -5.39 4.88
CA ALA A 12 -25.79 -4.71 5.55
C ALA A 12 -25.77 -5.00 7.06
N GLY A 13 -25.68 -3.96 7.89
CA GLY A 13 -25.65 -4.09 9.35
C GLY A 13 -24.30 -4.48 9.96
N GLY A 14 -23.21 -4.56 9.17
CA GLY A 14 -21.87 -4.90 9.68
C GLY A 14 -21.64 -6.39 9.95
N GLU A 15 -22.47 -7.27 9.36
CA GLU A 15 -22.42 -8.72 9.55
C GLU A 15 -21.39 -9.44 8.67
N GLY A 16 -20.77 -8.76 7.70
CA GLY A 16 -19.79 -9.41 6.82
C GLY A 16 -18.48 -9.74 7.53
N SER A 17 -17.74 -10.65 6.91
CA SER A 17 -16.55 -11.25 7.49
C SER A 17 -15.25 -10.51 7.18
N ILE A 18 -15.32 -9.48 6.34
CA ILE A 18 -14.19 -8.69 5.81
C ILE A 18 -14.29 -7.26 6.34
N GLU A 19 -13.18 -6.71 6.82
CA GLU A 19 -13.05 -5.26 7.06
C GLU A 19 -13.07 -4.48 5.74
N ILE A 20 -13.53 -3.22 5.76
CA ILE A 20 -13.54 -2.38 4.57
C ILE A 20 -12.10 -2.02 4.20
N PRO A 21 -11.57 -2.44 3.03
CA PRO A 21 -10.24 -2.06 2.62
C PRO A 21 -10.20 -0.55 2.36
N VAL A 22 -9.32 0.16 3.07
CA VAL A 22 -9.07 1.59 2.87
C VAL A 22 -7.65 1.75 2.39
N LEU A 23 -7.47 2.53 1.33
CA LEU A 23 -6.18 2.85 0.75
C LEU A 23 -6.13 4.35 0.45
N LEU A 24 -4.98 4.99 0.67
CA LEU A 24 -4.73 6.38 0.31
C LEU A 24 -4.08 6.46 -1.08
N LEU A 25 -4.81 6.97 -2.07
CA LEU A 25 -4.27 7.27 -3.40
C LEU A 25 -3.69 8.69 -3.42
N LEU A 26 -2.46 8.83 -3.89
CA LEU A 26 -1.78 10.11 -4.02
C LEU A 26 -1.46 10.43 -5.47
N ILE A 27 -1.86 11.63 -5.85
CA ILE A 27 -1.71 12.19 -7.19
C ILE A 27 -1.08 13.58 -7.02
N SER A 28 0.12 13.75 -7.56
CA SER A 28 0.88 15.00 -7.53
C SER A 28 1.04 15.58 -6.11
N GLY A 29 1.08 16.91 -5.99
CA GLY A 29 0.88 17.66 -4.75
C GLY A 29 2.14 18.30 -4.17
N ASP A 30 1.97 18.92 -3.00
CA ASP A 30 3.00 19.72 -2.32
C ASP A 30 3.62 18.98 -1.12
N SER A 31 4.49 19.67 -0.37
CA SER A 31 5.20 19.09 0.78
C SER A 31 4.29 18.57 1.89
N ALA A 32 3.01 18.96 1.94
CA ALA A 32 2.07 18.43 2.94
C ALA A 32 1.80 16.93 2.73
N ILE A 33 2.06 16.39 1.54
CA ILE A 33 1.87 14.96 1.25
C ILE A 33 2.80 14.08 2.08
N PHE A 34 4.06 14.47 2.29
CA PHE A 34 5.00 13.66 3.07
C PHE A 34 4.45 13.39 4.48
N LYS A 35 3.90 14.43 5.12
CA LYS A 35 3.25 14.30 6.42
C LYS A 35 2.03 13.39 6.37
N ARG A 36 1.16 13.56 5.38
CA ARG A 36 -0.07 12.75 5.24
C ARG A 36 0.24 11.28 4.98
N VAL A 37 1.25 10.97 4.17
CA VAL A 37 1.71 9.59 3.95
C VAL A 37 2.26 9.02 5.24
N SER A 38 3.13 9.77 5.92
CA SER A 38 3.72 9.34 7.19
C SER A 38 2.61 8.99 8.20
N GLU A 39 1.62 9.86 8.38
CA GLU A 39 0.48 9.60 9.27
C GLU A 39 -0.34 8.37 8.83
N ALA A 40 -0.59 8.21 7.53
CA ALA A 40 -1.34 7.08 6.99
C ALA A 40 -0.62 5.74 7.21
N VAL A 41 0.69 5.66 6.92
CA VAL A 41 1.46 4.42 7.12
C VAL A 41 1.58 4.07 8.61
N HIS A 42 1.68 5.06 9.52
CA HIS A 42 1.65 4.81 10.97
C HIS A 42 0.28 4.33 11.46
N ALA A 43 -0.80 4.73 10.77
CA ALA A 43 -2.13 4.20 10.99
C ALA A 43 -2.38 2.83 10.34
N SER A 44 -1.34 2.21 9.74
CA SER A 44 -1.42 0.96 8.97
C SER A 44 -2.37 1.05 7.77
N ILE A 45 -2.50 2.24 7.18
CA ILE A 45 -3.26 2.47 5.96
C ILE A 45 -2.29 2.36 4.77
N PRO A 46 -2.53 1.46 3.80
CA PRO A 46 -1.73 1.36 2.59
C PRO A 46 -1.83 2.63 1.75
N CYS A 47 -0.74 3.02 1.11
CA CYS A 47 -0.62 4.18 0.25
C CYS A 47 -0.26 3.76 -1.18
N LEU A 48 -0.94 4.32 -2.18
CA LEU A 48 -0.64 4.15 -3.59
C LEU A 48 -0.16 5.50 -4.15
N LEU A 49 1.10 5.56 -4.58
CA LEU A 49 1.70 6.73 -5.22
C LEU A 49 1.56 6.58 -6.73
N LEU A 50 0.95 7.56 -7.40
CA LEU A 50 0.93 7.62 -8.86
C LEU A 50 2.19 8.32 -9.36
N ALA A 51 3.16 7.54 -9.83
CA ALA A 51 4.37 8.05 -10.48
C ALA A 51 4.06 8.67 -11.85
N GLY A 52 4.80 9.73 -12.19
CA GLY A 52 4.57 10.57 -13.37
C GLY A 52 3.48 11.62 -13.17
N SER A 53 2.95 11.78 -11.95
CA SER A 53 1.94 12.80 -11.63
C SER A 53 2.52 14.15 -11.19
N GLY A 54 3.83 14.22 -10.99
CA GLY A 54 4.59 15.40 -10.60
C GLY A 54 4.66 15.64 -9.08
N GLY A 55 5.25 16.78 -8.71
CA GLY A 55 5.24 17.30 -7.34
C GLY A 55 5.87 16.37 -6.30
N ALA A 56 5.24 16.31 -5.13
CA ALA A 56 5.70 15.49 -4.01
C ALA A 56 5.49 13.98 -4.21
N ALA A 57 4.44 13.56 -4.94
CA ALA A 57 4.19 12.15 -5.23
C ALA A 57 5.35 11.53 -6.03
N ASP A 58 5.79 12.19 -7.10
CA ASP A 58 6.92 11.71 -7.91
C ASP A 58 8.24 11.77 -7.14
N CYS A 59 8.45 12.84 -6.36
CA CYS A 59 9.65 12.94 -5.53
C CYS A 59 9.74 11.78 -4.52
N LEU A 60 8.62 11.43 -3.88
CA LEU A 60 8.57 10.32 -2.93
C LEU A 60 8.74 8.97 -3.64
N ALA A 61 8.13 8.78 -4.81
CA ALA A 61 8.30 7.57 -5.61
C ALA A 61 9.78 7.36 -6.00
N GLU A 62 10.43 8.38 -6.56
CA GLU A 62 11.86 8.34 -6.92
C GLU A 62 12.73 8.01 -5.70
N LEU A 63 12.46 8.62 -4.55
CA LEU A 63 13.24 8.38 -3.33
C LEU A 63 13.12 6.94 -2.84
N LEU A 64 11.91 6.37 -2.88
CA LEU A 64 11.66 4.99 -2.44
C LEU A 64 12.23 3.95 -3.42
N GLU A 65 12.31 4.26 -4.72
CA GLU A 65 12.88 3.38 -5.74
C GLU A 65 14.41 3.43 -5.81
N GLU A 66 15.00 4.63 -5.65
CA GLU A 66 16.46 4.81 -5.77
C GLU A 66 17.24 4.44 -4.51
N THR A 67 16.57 4.32 -3.34
CA THR A 67 17.24 4.00 -2.08
C THR A 67 17.88 2.62 -2.11
N GLN A 68 19.21 2.59 -2.02
CA GLN A 68 19.95 1.34 -2.00
C GLN A 68 19.95 0.70 -0.59
N PRO A 69 20.11 -0.63 -0.49
CA PRO A 69 20.24 -1.30 0.80
C PRO A 69 21.45 -0.76 1.59
N GLY A 70 21.19 -0.16 2.75
CA GLY A 70 22.23 0.42 3.62
C GLY A 70 22.52 1.90 3.38
N GLU A 71 21.88 2.54 2.39
CA GLU A 71 21.92 3.99 2.21
C GLU A 71 20.91 4.67 3.15
N SER A 72 21.30 5.81 3.73
CA SER A 72 20.38 6.62 4.53
C SER A 72 19.40 7.34 3.60
N LEU A 73 18.14 6.88 3.63
CA LEU A 73 17.05 7.51 2.89
C LEU A 73 16.88 9.00 3.27
N LYS A 74 17.10 9.36 4.55
CA LYS A 74 17.12 10.76 5.00
C LYS A 74 18.16 11.60 4.24
N THR A 75 19.37 11.08 4.08
CA THR A 75 20.46 11.79 3.38
C THR A 75 20.17 11.96 1.89
N LEU A 76 19.65 10.91 1.25
CA LEU A 76 19.20 10.97 -0.15
C LEU A 76 18.06 11.98 -0.32
N ALA A 77 17.09 11.97 0.58
CA ALA A 77 15.96 12.89 0.60
C ALA A 77 16.43 14.35 0.69
N MET A 78 17.32 14.67 1.64
CA MET A 78 17.88 16.03 1.78
C MET A 78 18.52 16.53 0.47
N LYS A 79 19.29 15.67 -0.21
CA LYS A 79 19.96 16.02 -1.47
C LYS A 79 18.96 16.23 -2.62
N LYS A 80 17.95 15.37 -2.74
CA LYS A 80 16.99 15.41 -3.86
C LYS A 80 15.90 16.47 -3.70
N MET A 81 15.52 16.78 -2.46
CA MET A 81 14.50 17.79 -2.16
C MET A 81 15.07 19.22 -2.18
N GLN A 82 16.39 19.37 -2.08
CA GLN A 82 17.06 20.67 -2.16
C GLN A 82 16.69 21.41 -3.46
N GLY A 83 16.18 22.63 -3.33
CA GLY A 83 15.73 23.45 -4.46
C GLY A 83 14.36 23.04 -5.06
N LYS A 84 13.77 21.91 -4.64
CA LYS A 84 12.39 21.52 -4.98
C LYS A 84 11.38 21.96 -3.91
N PHE A 85 11.81 22.01 -2.65
CA PHE A 85 11.00 22.41 -1.49
C PHE A 85 11.70 23.50 -0.68
N PRO A 86 10.97 24.25 0.19
CA PRO A 86 11.57 25.29 1.02
C PRO A 86 12.65 24.74 1.96
N ASP A 87 13.82 25.40 1.99
CA ASP A 87 14.98 24.94 2.77
C ASP A 87 14.68 24.79 4.27
N ASN A 88 13.78 25.63 4.81
CA ASN A 88 13.40 25.58 6.23
C ASN A 88 12.68 24.28 6.62
N ASP A 89 12.04 23.60 5.67
CA ASP A 89 11.24 22.40 5.92
C ASP A 89 12.00 21.12 5.56
N LEU A 90 13.15 21.22 4.88
CA LEU A 90 13.86 20.05 4.31
C LEU A 90 14.21 18.98 5.34
N GLU A 91 14.66 19.38 6.54
CA GLU A 91 15.01 18.45 7.61
C GLU A 91 13.79 17.64 8.07
N GLU A 92 12.64 18.32 8.28
CA GLU A 92 11.39 17.67 8.67
C GLU A 92 10.87 16.76 7.56
N LEU A 93 10.92 17.21 6.30
CA LEU A 93 10.51 16.39 5.16
C LEU A 93 11.40 15.15 5.03
N ALA A 94 12.70 15.27 5.24
CA ALA A 94 13.62 14.13 5.16
C ALA A 94 13.37 13.11 6.27
N GLU A 95 13.00 13.56 7.47
CA GLU A 95 12.56 12.69 8.56
C GLU A 95 11.25 11.97 8.23
N GLN A 96 10.29 12.68 7.62
CA GLN A 96 9.04 12.07 7.16
C GLN A 96 9.30 11.01 6.09
N VAL A 97 10.18 11.28 5.12
CA VAL A 97 10.56 10.32 4.08
C VAL A 97 11.23 9.09 4.70
N GLU A 98 12.18 9.26 5.63
CA GLU A 98 12.81 8.14 6.32
C GLU A 98 11.80 7.28 7.09
N SER A 99 10.88 7.95 7.80
CA SER A 99 9.77 7.33 8.52
C SER A 99 8.86 6.50 7.60
N ILE A 100 8.56 7.01 6.40
CA ILE A 100 7.81 6.28 5.37
C ILE A 100 8.61 5.08 4.84
N GLY A 101 9.91 5.25 4.58
CA GLY A 101 10.78 4.18 4.08
C GLY A 101 10.91 3.00 5.04
N ASN A 102 10.83 3.24 6.36
CA ASN A 102 10.78 2.19 7.38
C ASN A 102 9.52 1.31 7.28
N LEU A 103 8.46 1.82 6.64
CA LEU A 103 7.17 1.17 6.44
C LEU A 103 6.87 0.97 4.93
N ARG A 104 7.91 0.79 4.12
CA ARG A 104 7.81 0.68 2.64
C ARG A 104 6.89 -0.43 2.15
N GLU A 105 6.59 -1.43 2.97
CA GLU A 105 5.63 -2.48 2.64
C GLU A 105 4.21 -1.94 2.46
N LEU A 106 3.88 -0.83 3.13
CA LEU A 106 2.59 -0.15 3.04
C LEU A 106 2.52 0.81 1.86
N VAL A 107 3.63 1.10 1.19
CA VAL A 107 3.67 2.04 0.06
C VAL A 107 3.85 1.26 -1.24
N THR A 108 2.96 1.50 -2.19
CA THR A 108 3.04 0.95 -3.54
C THR A 108 3.18 2.11 -4.52
N VAL A 109 4.14 2.01 -5.43
CA VAL A 109 4.31 2.98 -6.53
C VAL A 109 3.66 2.37 -7.76
N TYR A 110 2.79 3.14 -8.41
CA TYR A 110 2.14 2.79 -9.67
C TYR A 110 2.56 3.76 -10.75
N SER A 111 2.99 3.23 -11.88
CA SER A 111 3.34 4.00 -13.08
C SER A 111 2.52 3.44 -14.25
N ASP A 112 1.81 4.32 -14.95
CA ASP A 112 0.99 3.94 -16.12
C ASP A 112 1.81 3.87 -17.42
N GLN A 113 3.15 3.93 -17.34
CA GLN A 113 4.00 4.08 -18.53
C GLN A 113 3.93 2.91 -19.52
N GLU A 114 3.45 1.74 -19.11
CA GLU A 114 3.39 0.57 -19.98
C GLU A 114 1.97 0.01 -20.18
N GLY A 115 0.95 0.50 -19.44
CA GLY A 115 -0.44 0.04 -19.55
C GLY A 115 -0.65 -1.48 -19.38
N LEU A 116 0.36 -2.19 -18.87
CA LEU A 116 0.39 -3.66 -18.81
C LEU A 116 -0.52 -4.24 -17.73
N GLU A 117 -0.87 -3.43 -16.73
CA GLU A 117 -1.62 -3.86 -15.57
C GLU A 117 -2.82 -2.94 -15.32
N GLU A 118 -4.02 -3.52 -15.29
CA GLU A 118 -5.25 -2.78 -15.01
C GLU A 118 -5.17 -2.13 -13.63
N PHE A 119 -5.62 -0.88 -13.49
CA PHE A 119 -5.53 -0.13 -12.23
C PHE A 119 -6.14 -0.87 -11.02
N GLU A 120 -7.26 -1.58 -11.22
CA GLU A 120 -7.89 -2.40 -10.18
C GLU A 120 -6.96 -3.51 -9.65
N THR A 121 -6.11 -4.06 -10.54
CA THR A 121 -5.08 -5.05 -10.19
C THR A 121 -4.07 -4.45 -9.25
N VAL A 122 -3.59 -3.26 -9.59
CA VAL A 122 -2.56 -2.56 -8.81
C VAL A 122 -3.11 -2.17 -7.44
N LEU A 123 -4.37 -1.72 -7.40
CA LEU A 123 -5.05 -1.37 -6.15
C LEU A 123 -5.18 -2.60 -5.24
N LEU A 124 -5.62 -3.74 -5.77
CA LEU A 124 -5.73 -4.97 -4.98
C LEU A 124 -4.35 -5.50 -4.57
N LYS A 125 -3.33 -5.44 -5.46
CA LYS A 125 -1.95 -5.79 -5.11
C LYS A 125 -1.38 -4.92 -4.00
N ALA A 126 -1.69 -3.62 -3.99
CA ALA A 126 -1.25 -2.70 -2.94
C ALA A 126 -1.85 -3.07 -1.58
N LEU A 127 -3.14 -3.44 -1.54
CA LEU A 127 -3.81 -3.94 -0.34
C LEU A 127 -3.17 -5.25 0.14
N VAL A 128 -2.98 -6.22 -0.75
CA VAL A 128 -2.37 -7.52 -0.41
C VAL A 128 -0.94 -7.36 0.09
N LYS A 129 -0.16 -6.47 -0.54
CA LYS A 129 1.23 -6.17 -0.16
C LYS A 129 1.32 -5.65 1.28
N ALA A 130 0.39 -4.79 1.68
CA ALA A 130 0.37 -4.23 3.03
C ALA A 130 0.17 -5.28 4.13
N CYS A 131 -0.46 -6.41 3.80
CA CYS A 131 -0.70 -7.52 4.73
C CYS A 131 0.47 -8.52 4.80
N LYS A 132 1.51 -8.37 3.97
CA LYS A 132 2.70 -9.25 3.94
C LYS A 132 3.61 -9.19 5.17
N ARG A 133 3.17 -8.53 6.25
CA ARG A 133 3.92 -8.45 7.52
C ARG A 133 4.06 -9.81 8.22
N SER A 134 3.28 -10.82 7.80
CA SER A 134 3.39 -12.20 8.30
C SER A 134 3.19 -13.20 7.16
N SER A 135 3.85 -14.36 7.24
CA SER A 135 3.61 -15.51 6.34
C SER A 135 2.45 -16.39 6.79
N LYS A 136 1.74 -16.02 7.86
CA LYS A 136 0.57 -16.77 8.34
C LYS A 136 -0.61 -16.57 7.38
N ALA A 137 -1.18 -17.66 6.90
CA ALA A 137 -2.35 -17.64 6.01
C ALA A 137 -3.54 -16.84 6.59
N THR A 138 -3.69 -16.80 7.91
CA THR A 138 -4.73 -16.00 8.59
C THR A 138 -4.63 -14.50 8.31
N CYS A 139 -3.43 -13.99 8.02
CA CYS A 139 -3.20 -12.58 7.69
C CYS A 139 -3.60 -12.22 6.25
N TYR A 140 -3.95 -13.21 5.43
CA TYR A 140 -4.33 -13.06 4.03
C TYR A 140 -5.79 -13.44 3.76
N LEU A 141 -6.56 -13.74 4.81
CA LEU A 141 -7.91 -14.29 4.65
C LEU A 141 -8.87 -13.26 4.06
N ASP A 142 -8.75 -12.01 4.49
CA ASP A 142 -9.60 -10.92 4.00
C ASP A 142 -9.23 -10.54 2.56
N GLU A 143 -7.94 -10.62 2.19
CA GLU A 143 -7.45 -10.46 0.82
C GLU A 143 -7.93 -11.57 -0.09
N LEU A 144 -7.94 -12.82 0.39
CA LEU A 144 -8.46 -13.95 -0.38
C LEU A 144 -9.95 -13.79 -0.63
N ARG A 145 -10.70 -13.37 0.38
CA ARG A 145 -12.12 -13.05 0.21
C ARG A 145 -12.32 -11.86 -0.71
N LEU A 146 -11.47 -10.83 -0.64
CA LEU A 146 -11.54 -9.67 -1.53
C LEU A 146 -11.24 -10.06 -2.98
N ALA A 147 -10.23 -10.90 -3.22
CA ALA A 147 -9.92 -11.43 -4.55
C ALA A 147 -11.07 -12.28 -5.10
N VAL A 148 -11.73 -13.10 -4.27
CA VAL A 148 -12.94 -13.85 -4.65
C VAL A 148 -14.09 -12.90 -4.98
N ALA A 149 -14.40 -11.95 -4.09
CA ALA A 149 -15.48 -11.00 -4.25
C ALA A 149 -15.33 -10.12 -5.51
N TRP A 150 -14.09 -9.79 -5.89
CA TRP A 150 -13.77 -9.00 -7.08
C TRP A 150 -13.51 -9.87 -8.32
N ASN A 151 -13.66 -11.19 -8.21
CA ASN A 151 -13.40 -12.14 -9.29
C ASN A 151 -11.98 -12.02 -9.90
N ARG A 152 -10.97 -11.80 -9.06
CA ARG A 152 -9.56 -11.60 -9.42
C ARG A 152 -8.71 -12.86 -9.22
N VAL A 153 -8.93 -13.84 -10.09
CA VAL A 153 -8.24 -15.14 -10.07
C VAL A 153 -6.72 -14.99 -10.27
N ASP A 154 -6.31 -14.02 -11.07
CA ASP A 154 -4.91 -13.71 -11.34
C ASP A 154 -4.18 -13.24 -10.06
N ILE A 155 -4.82 -12.42 -9.22
CA ILE A 155 -4.25 -11.99 -7.95
C ILE A 155 -4.28 -13.13 -6.92
N ALA A 156 -5.37 -13.89 -6.84
CA ALA A 156 -5.41 -15.03 -5.94
C ALA A 156 -4.26 -16.02 -6.23
N SER A 157 -4.03 -16.33 -7.51
CA SER A 157 -2.97 -17.25 -7.92
C SER A 157 -1.56 -16.67 -7.77
N THR A 158 -1.33 -15.43 -8.19
CA THR A 158 0.01 -14.83 -8.16
C THR A 158 0.40 -14.28 -6.79
N GLU A 159 -0.57 -13.85 -5.98
CA GLU A 159 -0.32 -13.19 -4.72
C GLU A 159 -0.63 -14.02 -3.46
N LEU A 160 -1.64 -14.90 -3.49
CA LEU A 160 -2.16 -15.57 -2.28
C LEU A 160 -1.86 -17.07 -2.24
N PHE A 161 -1.90 -17.75 -3.37
CA PHE A 161 -1.54 -19.17 -3.50
C PHE A 161 -0.08 -19.36 -3.93
N ARG A 162 0.83 -18.69 -3.20
CA ARG A 162 2.27 -18.83 -3.38
C ARG A 162 2.85 -19.85 -2.40
N GLY A 163 3.98 -20.46 -2.76
CA GLY A 163 4.59 -21.56 -2.01
C GLY A 163 5.11 -21.20 -0.60
N ASP A 164 5.13 -19.91 -0.25
CA ASP A 164 5.51 -19.37 1.05
C ASP A 164 4.32 -19.19 2.01
N ILE A 165 3.08 -19.33 1.54
CA ILE A 165 1.87 -19.27 2.37
C ILE A 165 1.28 -20.67 2.50
N LEU A 166 1.28 -21.21 3.71
CA LEU A 166 0.69 -22.52 4.01
C LEU A 166 -0.79 -22.36 4.37
N TRP A 167 -1.67 -22.71 3.44
CA TRP A 167 -3.11 -22.67 3.66
C TRP A 167 -3.61 -23.94 4.35
N GLU A 168 -4.22 -23.77 5.52
CA GLU A 168 -4.99 -24.84 6.15
C GLU A 168 -6.35 -25.00 5.47
N PRO A 169 -6.82 -26.24 5.19
CA PRO A 169 -8.09 -26.46 4.51
C PRO A 169 -9.29 -25.77 5.17
N SER A 170 -9.29 -25.68 6.50
CA SER A 170 -10.33 -25.02 7.31
C SER A 170 -10.45 -23.51 7.01
N LEU A 171 -9.36 -22.84 6.63
CA LEU A 171 -9.37 -21.42 6.27
C LEU A 171 -9.99 -21.18 4.89
N LEU A 172 -9.99 -22.19 4.02
CA LEU A 172 -10.46 -22.09 2.64
C LEU A 172 -11.96 -22.38 2.49
N GLU A 173 -12.61 -23.01 3.48
CA GLU A 173 -14.03 -23.37 3.39
C GLU A 173 -14.94 -22.17 3.11
N ASN A 174 -14.77 -21.07 3.85
CA ASN A 174 -15.60 -19.88 3.68
C ASN A 174 -15.31 -19.17 2.34
N PRO A 175 -14.04 -18.85 1.97
CA PRO A 175 -13.75 -18.29 0.66
C PRO A 175 -14.23 -19.14 -0.51
N MET A 176 -14.13 -20.47 -0.44
CA MET A 176 -14.64 -21.37 -1.48
C MET A 176 -16.17 -21.34 -1.57
N ARG A 177 -16.87 -21.19 -0.44
CA ARG A 177 -18.32 -21.03 -0.41
C ARG A 177 -18.76 -19.71 -1.02
N ASP A 178 -18.02 -18.62 -0.77
CA ASP A 178 -18.30 -17.30 -1.34
C ASP A 178 -18.04 -17.25 -2.86
N ALA A 179 -17.29 -18.22 -3.41
CA ALA A 179 -16.94 -18.33 -4.83
C ALA A 179 -17.93 -19.15 -5.68
N LEU A 180 -18.91 -19.83 -5.05
CA LEU A 180 -19.91 -20.70 -5.70
C LEU A 180 -21.23 -19.96 -5.96
#